data_AF-A0A450XWR4-F1
#
_entry.id   AF-A0A450XWR4-F1
#
_cell.length_a   1.000
_cell.length_b   1.000
_cell.length_c   1.000
_cell.angle_alpha   90.00
_cell.angle_beta   90.00
_cell.angle_gamma   90.00
#
_symmetry.space_group_name_H-M   'P 1'
#
loop_
_entity.id
_entity.type
_entity.pdbx_description
1 polymer ?
#
loop_
_entity_poly.entity_id
_entity_poly.type
_entity_poly.pdbx_seq_one_letter_code
_entity_poly.pdbx_strand_id
1 'polypeptide(L)'
;MADVPRNALVVSAVVKGRPITAGKRLSGFSIRNIDYFAFRNFPGLDIIQVSFWDEFQNQFFANRDKLEWIYSKLADTESKSTLNRIVSRCLN
;
A
#
# COMPACT_ATOMS: atom_id res chain seq x y z
N MET A 1 -11.07 -21.67 12.24
CA MET A 1 -9.85 -20.82 12.15
C MET A 1 -8.96 -21.26 13.29
N ALA A 2 -7.69 -21.57 13.04
CA ALA A 2 -6.75 -21.82 14.14
C ALA A 2 -6.78 -20.62 15.09
N ASP A 3 -6.75 -20.87 16.40
CA ASP A 3 -6.76 -19.83 17.42
C ASP A 3 -5.53 -18.94 17.25
N VAL A 4 -5.71 -17.78 16.62
CA VAL A 4 -4.66 -16.77 16.53
C VAL A 4 -4.33 -16.34 17.96
N PRO A 5 -3.07 -16.46 18.42
CA PRO A 5 -2.71 -16.07 19.77
C PRO A 5 -3.09 -14.61 20.04
N ARG A 6 -3.58 -14.30 21.26
CA ARG A 6 -4.06 -12.94 21.60
C ARG A 6 -3.06 -11.82 21.30
N ASN A 7 -1.76 -12.12 21.36
CA ASN A 7 -0.68 -11.15 21.16
C ASN A 7 0.02 -11.30 19.80
N ALA A 8 -0.53 -12.07 18.87
CA ALA A 8 0.06 -12.22 17.55
C ALA A 8 -0.24 -11.00 16.67
N LEU A 9 0.73 -10.63 15.83
CA LEU A 9 0.53 -9.75 14.68
C LEU A 9 0.40 -10.63 13.44
N VAL A 10 -0.72 -10.53 12.73
CA VAL A 10 -0.91 -11.24 11.46
C VAL A 10 -0.39 -10.40 10.30
N VAL A 11 0.59 -10.92 9.57
CA VAL A 11 1.08 -10.28 8.35
C VAL A 11 0.33 -10.86 7.15
N SER A 12 -0.41 -10.02 6.44
CA SER A 12 -1.09 -10.39 5.20
C SER A 12 -0.12 -10.31 4.02
N ALA A 13 0.34 -11.46 3.54
CA ALA A 13 1.25 -11.60 2.40
C ALA A 13 0.53 -11.60 1.03
N VAL A 14 -0.62 -10.94 0.92
CA VAL A 14 -1.33 -10.79 -0.36
C VAL A 14 -0.67 -9.69 -1.19
N VAL A 15 0.40 -10.05 -1.90
CA VAL A 15 1.19 -9.12 -2.73
C VAL A 15 0.61 -8.91 -4.14
N LYS A 16 -0.30 -9.80 -4.59
CA LYS A 16 -1.04 -9.68 -5.84
C LYS A 16 -2.54 -9.81 -5.57
N GLY A 17 -3.36 -8.99 -6.22
CA GLY A 17 -4.82 -9.02 -6.09
C GLY A 17 -5.38 -7.94 -5.17
N ARG A 18 -6.11 -8.32 -4.11
CA ARG A 18 -6.90 -7.39 -3.27
C ARG A 18 -6.38 -7.32 -1.81
N PRO A 19 -5.19 -6.74 -1.56
CA PRO A 19 -4.63 -6.64 -0.20
C PRO A 19 -5.56 -5.89 0.76
N ILE A 20 -6.25 -4.85 0.28
CA ILE A 20 -7.24 -4.10 1.07
C ILE A 20 -8.41 -5.00 1.50
N THR A 21 -8.88 -5.89 0.62
CA THR A 21 -9.96 -6.82 0.95
C THR A 21 -9.51 -7.83 2.01
N ALA A 22 -8.28 -8.35 1.90
CA ALA A 22 -7.71 -9.24 2.91
C ALA A 22 -7.60 -8.55 4.28
N GLY A 23 -7.05 -7.33 4.32
CA GLY A 23 -6.97 -6.53 5.54
C GLY A 23 -8.33 -6.23 6.16
N LYS A 24 -9.31 -5.80 5.35
CA LYS A 24 -10.70 -5.57 5.82
C LYS A 24 -11.32 -6.83 6.42
N ARG A 25 -11.09 -7.99 5.80
CA ARG A 25 -11.63 -9.27 6.30
C ARG A 25 -10.99 -9.66 7.63
N LEU A 26 -9.67 -9.51 7.77
CA LEU A 26 -8.97 -9.76 9.04
C LEU A 26 -9.43 -8.80 10.14
N SER A 27 -9.54 -7.51 9.84
CA SER A 27 -10.07 -6.51 10.77
C SER A 27 -11.52 -6.80 11.17
N GLY A 28 -12.34 -7.34 10.28
CA GLY A 28 -13.71 -7.77 10.58
C GLY A 28 -13.79 -8.93 11.58
N PHE A 29 -12.71 -9.70 11.76
CA PHE A 29 -12.59 -10.71 12.81
C PHE A 29 -11.88 -10.18 14.06
N SER A 30 -11.71 -8.87 14.20
CA SER A 30 -10.95 -8.22 15.30
C SER A 30 -9.50 -8.70 15.40
N ILE A 31 -8.93 -9.19 14.29
CA ILE A 31 -7.54 -9.65 14.24
C ILE A 31 -6.62 -8.45 13.97
N ARG A 32 -5.64 -8.24 14.85
CA ARG A 32 -4.55 -7.28 14.63
C ARG A 32 -3.71 -7.74 13.44
N ASN A 33 -3.71 -6.93 12.38
CA ASN A 33 -3.04 -7.27 11.12
C ASN A 33 -2.30 -6.09 10.50
N ILE A 34 -1.32 -6.41 9.66
CA ILE A 34 -0.58 -5.47 8.82
C ILE A 34 -0.37 -6.10 7.43
N ASP A 35 -0.34 -5.29 6.37
CA ASP A 35 0.02 -5.80 5.04
C ASP A 35 1.53 -5.95 4.89
N TYR A 36 1.95 -6.85 4.00
CA TYR A 36 3.37 -7.15 3.77
C TYR A 36 4.20 -5.90 3.41
N PHE A 37 3.64 -4.95 2.65
CA PHE A 37 4.36 -3.75 2.25
C PHE A 37 4.60 -2.81 3.42
N ALA A 38 3.65 -2.68 4.33
CA ALA A 38 3.85 -1.95 5.58
C ALA A 38 4.79 -2.69 6.54
N PHE A 39 4.74 -4.04 6.57
CA PHE A 39 5.64 -4.85 7.40
C PHE A 39 7.10 -4.78 6.96
N ARG A 40 7.39 -4.76 5.65
CA ARG A 40 8.77 -4.63 5.14
C ARG A 40 9.45 -3.30 5.48
N ASN A 41 8.68 -2.26 5.76
CA ASN A 41 9.23 -0.94 6.08
C ASN A 41 9.67 -0.84 7.56
N PHE A 42 9.49 -1.89 8.36
CA PHE A 42 9.94 -1.89 9.75
C PHE A 42 11.47 -1.96 9.84
N PRO A 43 12.11 -1.07 10.63
CA PRO A 43 13.56 -1.06 10.78
C PRO A 43 14.04 -2.34 11.48
N GLY A 44 15.17 -2.89 11.00
CA GLY A 44 15.82 -4.07 11.58
C GLY A 44 15.32 -5.41 11.05
N LEU A 45 14.43 -5.42 10.05
CA LEU A 45 13.98 -6.62 9.35
C LEU A 45 14.72 -6.75 8.01
N ASP A 46 15.48 -7.84 7.84
CA ASP A 46 16.13 -8.18 6.56
C ASP A 46 15.16 -8.95 5.66
N ILE A 47 14.22 -8.22 5.06
CA ILE A 47 13.18 -8.79 4.18
C ILE A 47 13.52 -8.45 2.73
N ILE A 48 13.53 -9.48 1.88
CA ILE A 48 13.81 -9.36 0.44
C ILE A 48 12.87 -8.34 -0.21
N GLN A 49 13.46 -7.36 -0.90
CA GLN A 49 12.71 -6.32 -1.60
C GLN A 49 12.02 -6.89 -2.85
N VAL A 50 10.74 -6.53 -3.02
CA VAL A 50 10.00 -6.76 -4.26
C VAL A 50 10.30 -5.60 -5.20
N SER A 51 11.31 -5.79 -6.05
CA SER A 51 11.92 -4.79 -6.93
C SER A 51 10.96 -4.05 -7.88
N PHE A 52 9.75 -4.56 -8.11
CA PHE A 52 8.78 -3.92 -9.01
C PHE A 52 8.25 -2.56 -8.50
N TRP A 53 8.17 -2.37 -7.18
CA TRP A 53 7.59 -1.15 -6.60
C TRP A 53 8.62 -0.06 -6.31
N ASP A 54 9.87 -0.43 -6.07
CA ASP A 54 10.93 0.53 -5.73
C ASP A 54 11.24 1.46 -6.91
N GLU A 55 10.98 1.02 -8.15
CA GLU A 55 11.12 1.86 -9.36
C GLU A 55 10.05 2.96 -9.45
N PHE A 56 8.91 2.81 -8.75
CA PHE A 56 7.83 3.79 -8.85
C PHE A 56 8.27 5.18 -8.38
N GLN A 57 9.06 5.27 -7.29
CA GLN A 57 9.55 6.56 -6.80
C GLN A 57 10.38 7.27 -7.89
N ASN A 58 11.34 6.56 -8.49
CA ASN A 58 12.17 7.08 -9.57
C ASN A 58 11.31 7.54 -10.75
N GLN A 59 10.36 6.70 -11.17
CA GLN A 59 9.45 7.01 -12.28
C GLN A 59 8.52 8.19 -11.96
N PHE A 60 8.05 8.30 -10.72
CA PHE A 60 7.22 9.41 -10.25
C PHE A 60 7.99 10.73 -10.35
N PHE A 61 9.21 10.80 -9.81
CA PHE A 61 10.02 12.00 -9.87
C PHE A 61 10.44 12.35 -11.31
N ALA A 62 10.76 11.34 -12.14
CA ALA A 62 11.11 11.54 -13.54
C ALA A 62 9.93 12.00 -14.43
N ASN A 63 8.68 11.79 -13.99
CA ASN A 63 7.48 12.11 -14.77
C ASN A 63 6.49 13.02 -14.03
N ARG A 64 6.96 13.76 -13.02
CA ARG A 64 6.11 14.60 -12.16
C ARG A 64 5.24 15.56 -12.97
N ASP A 65 5.79 16.21 -13.98
CA ASP A 65 5.07 17.16 -14.84
C ASP A 65 3.89 16.51 -15.57
N LYS A 66 4.02 15.24 -15.96
CA LYS A 66 2.93 14.48 -16.62
C LYS A 66 1.80 14.18 -15.63
N LEU A 67 2.14 13.88 -14.38
CA LEU A 67 1.14 13.66 -13.33
C LEU A 67 0.43 14.96 -12.95
N GLU A 68 1.17 16.08 -12.86
CA GLU A 68 0.59 17.40 -12.64
C GLU A 68 -0.32 17.82 -13.81
N TRP A 69 0.09 17.52 -15.04
CA TRP A 69 -0.77 17.71 -16.21
C TRP A 69 -2.07 16.89 -16.12
N ILE A 70 -2.01 15.60 -15.80
CA ILE A 70 -3.20 14.76 -15.59
C ILE A 70 -4.08 15.34 -14.49
N TYR A 71 -3.49 15.70 -13.35
CA TYR A 71 -4.19 16.30 -12.22
C TYR A 71 -4.94 17.59 -12.63
N SER A 72 -4.32 18.42 -13.46
CA SER A 72 -4.94 19.64 -13.99
C SER A 72 -6.17 19.37 -14.86
N LYS A 73 -6.24 18.19 -15.49
CA LYS A 73 -7.35 17.78 -16.38
C LYS A 73 -8.50 17.11 -15.65
N LEU A 74 -8.33 16.71 -14.39
CA LEU A 74 -9.42 16.16 -13.59
C LEU A 74 -10.43 17.26 -13.25
N ALA A 75 -11.69 17.03 -13.62
CA ALA A 75 -12.75 18.02 -13.47
C ALA A 75 -13.22 18.18 -12.02
N ASP A 76 -13.21 17.09 -11.25
CA ASP A 76 -13.81 17.03 -9.92
C ASP A 76 -12.78 16.79 -8.81
N THR A 77 -13.15 17.18 -7.60
CA THR A 77 -12.33 17.08 -6.39
C THR A 77 -12.13 15.62 -5.95
N GLU A 78 -13.09 14.73 -6.22
CA GLU A 78 -13.02 13.33 -5.80
C GLU A 78 -11.93 12.58 -6.60
N SER A 79 -11.89 12.77 -7.91
CA SER A 79 -10.85 12.26 -8.80
C SER A 79 -9.48 12.76 -8.40
N LYS A 80 -9.33 14.08 -8.13
CA LYS A 80 -8.07 14.68 -7.66
C LYS A 80 -7.61 14.08 -6.34
N SER A 81 -8.52 13.94 -5.38
CA SER A 81 -8.25 13.32 -4.09
C SER A 81 -7.84 11.85 -4.25
N THR A 82 -8.52 11.12 -5.13
CA THR A 82 -8.22 9.71 -5.42
C THR A 82 -6.84 9.54 -6.04
N LEU A 83 -6.48 10.37 -7.03
CA LEU A 83 -5.15 10.36 -7.63
C LEU A 83 -4.07 10.62 -6.58
N ASN A 84 -4.25 11.64 -5.73
CA ASN A 84 -3.31 11.94 -4.65
C ASN A 84 -3.18 10.77 -3.67
N ARG A 85 -4.27 10.09 -3.30
CA ARG A 85 -4.22 8.92 -2.40
C ARG A 85 -3.46 7.75 -3.02
N ILE A 86 -3.61 7.52 -4.32
CA ILE A 86 -2.86 6.48 -5.05
C ILE A 86 -1.37 6.82 -5.04
N VAL A 87 -1.00 8.03 -5.46
CA VAL A 87 0.40 8.48 -5.50
C VAL A 87 1.04 8.40 -4.12
N SER A 88 0.40 8.95 -3.09
CA SER A 88 0.92 8.90 -1.72
C SER A 88 1.09 7.47 -1.20
N ARG A 89 0.25 6.52 -1.62
CA ARG A 89 0.41 5.11 -1.23
C ARG A 89 1.55 4.42 -1.98
N CYS A 90 1.91 4.88 -3.17
CA CYS A 90 3.05 4.34 -3.91
C CYS A 90 4.39 4.98 -3.50
N LEU A 91 4.36 6.13 -2.81
CA LEU A 91 5.56 6.82 -2.32
C LEU A 91 5.96 6.45 -0.87
N ASN A 92 5.05 5.88 -0.07
CA ASN A 92 5.30 5.38 1.29
C ASN A 92 5.52 3.86 1.29
#